data_AF-A0A5C3KKS3-F1
#
_entry.id   AF-A0A5C3KKS3-F1
#
_cell.length_a   1.000
_cell.length_b   1.000
_cell.length_c   1.000
_cell.angle_alpha   90.00
_cell.angle_beta   90.00
_cell.angle_gamma   90.00
#
_symmetry.space_group_name_H-M   'P 1'
#
loop_
_entity.id
_entity.type
_entity.pdbx_description
1 polymer ?
#
loop_
_entity_poly.entity_id
_entity_poly.type
_entity_poly.pdbx_seq_one_letter_code
_entity_poly.pdbx_strand_id
1 'polypeptide(L)'
;MQLWDTGHGLEPCTQDLQAVKMPMPWDLAEKYPNLCSRNIVLVDTPGLDNTCADDSEILRRISSWLAKCYAPDVTIGGIVYMADISQQRMHKSTGTNLEMLKELVGIDYHHVILVTTQWDEVLPEVGQARERELQSTLWKELIEKGATMFRATSHPENPDGHHQILGHIIDHVDRRE
;
A
#
# COMPACT_ATOMS: atom_id res chain seq x y z
N MET A 1 3.08 -8.04 -24.05
CA MET A 1 1.91 -7.66 -23.23
C MET A 1 2.42 -6.70 -22.19
N GLN A 2 2.21 -5.41 -22.41
CA GLN A 2 2.78 -4.32 -21.59
C GLN A 2 1.92 -4.21 -20.32
N LEU A 3 2.52 -4.46 -19.16
CA LEU A 3 1.81 -4.69 -17.90
C LEU A 3 1.55 -3.43 -17.07
N TRP A 4 2.05 -2.28 -17.50
CA TRP A 4 1.72 -0.96 -16.97
C TRP A 4 2.38 0.09 -17.86
N ASP A 5 1.73 1.25 -18.01
CA ASP A 5 2.36 2.44 -18.57
C ASP A 5 2.78 3.28 -17.36
N THR A 6 4.08 3.47 -17.15
CA THR A 6 4.54 4.39 -16.09
C THR A 6 4.14 5.79 -16.50
N GLY A 7 3.35 6.45 -15.67
CA GLY A 7 3.07 7.86 -15.80
C GLY A 7 4.34 8.68 -15.92
N HIS A 8 4.63 9.17 -17.11
CA HIS A 8 5.69 10.17 -17.33
C HIS A 8 5.13 11.61 -17.24
N GLY A 9 3.88 11.78 -16.77
CA GLY A 9 3.19 13.06 -16.64
C GLY A 9 2.72 13.34 -15.21
N LEU A 10 2.43 14.62 -14.92
CA LEU A 10 1.92 15.09 -13.63
C LEU A 10 0.42 14.79 -13.42
N GLU A 11 -0.25 14.17 -14.40
CA GLU A 11 -1.66 13.78 -14.27
C GLU A 11 -1.79 12.43 -13.56
N PRO A 12 -2.78 12.24 -12.66
CA PRO A 12 -3.04 10.96 -12.03
C PRO A 12 -3.28 9.89 -13.09
N CYS A 13 -2.40 8.88 -13.13
CA CYS A 13 -2.48 7.80 -14.12
C CYS A 13 -3.65 6.86 -13.85
N THR A 14 -4.01 6.69 -12.57
CA THR A 14 -5.13 5.87 -12.14
C THR A 14 -6.31 6.78 -11.80
N GLN A 15 -7.28 6.88 -12.71
CA GLN A 15 -8.52 7.65 -12.48
C GLN A 15 -9.62 6.80 -11.85
N ASP A 16 -9.59 5.48 -12.02
CA ASP A 16 -10.54 4.48 -11.52
C ASP A 16 -9.85 3.39 -10.71
N LEU A 17 -10.55 2.82 -9.71
CA LEU A 17 -10.05 1.63 -9.01
C LEU A 17 -9.87 0.49 -10.01
N GLN A 18 -8.68 -0.11 -10.00
CA GLN A 18 -8.35 -1.28 -10.82
C GLN A 18 -8.01 -2.45 -9.91
N ALA A 19 -8.52 -3.63 -10.24
CA ALA A 19 -8.25 -4.83 -9.46
C ALA A 19 -7.60 -5.90 -10.34
N VAL A 20 -6.46 -6.42 -9.89
CA VAL A 20 -5.76 -7.54 -10.52
C VAL A 20 -5.89 -8.74 -9.59
N LYS A 21 -6.46 -9.82 -10.12
CA LYS A 21 -6.57 -11.11 -9.42
C LYS A 21 -5.47 -12.03 -9.91
N MET A 22 -4.73 -12.63 -8.99
CA MET A 22 -3.71 -13.63 -9.28
C MET A 22 -3.86 -14.85 -8.37
N PRO A 23 -3.52 -16.06 -8.84
CA PRO A 23 -3.40 -17.22 -7.97
C PRO A 23 -2.25 -17.03 -6.97
N MET A 24 -2.30 -17.75 -5.85
CA MET A 24 -1.19 -17.83 -4.91
C MET A 24 0.10 -18.30 -5.63
N PRO A 25 1.22 -17.55 -5.57
CA PRO A 25 2.51 -18.00 -6.08
C PRO A 25 2.93 -19.33 -5.43
N TRP A 26 3.59 -20.21 -6.18
CA TRP A 26 3.87 -21.58 -5.74
C TRP A 26 4.76 -21.65 -4.50
N ASP A 27 5.76 -20.77 -4.41
CA ASP A 27 6.68 -20.63 -3.29
C ASP A 27 5.96 -20.14 -2.02
N LEU A 28 5.01 -19.22 -2.17
CA LEU A 28 4.15 -18.79 -1.07
C LEU A 28 3.11 -19.87 -0.71
N ALA A 29 2.56 -20.59 -1.69
CA ALA A 29 1.61 -21.67 -1.44
C ALA A 29 2.23 -22.84 -0.67
N GLU A 30 3.51 -23.16 -0.94
CA GLU A 30 4.28 -24.14 -0.18
C GLU A 30 4.51 -23.68 1.27
N LYS A 31 4.82 -22.39 1.46
CA LYS A 31 5.03 -21.80 2.79
C LYS A 31 3.73 -21.66 3.60
N TYR A 32 2.60 -21.38 2.94
CA TYR A 32 1.29 -21.11 3.56
C TYR A 32 0.21 -22.08 3.03
N PRO A 33 0.25 -23.37 3.45
CA PRO A 33 -0.64 -24.39 2.90
C PRO A 33 -2.14 -24.12 3.16
N ASN A 34 -2.48 -23.44 4.25
CA ASN A 34 -3.87 -23.06 4.56
C ASN A 34 -4.44 -22.04 3.56
N LEU A 35 -3.57 -21.23 2.95
CA LEU A 35 -3.94 -20.17 2.02
C LEU A 35 -3.72 -20.56 0.54
N CYS A 36 -3.18 -21.76 0.26
CA CYS A 36 -2.75 -22.17 -1.08
C CYS A 36 -3.86 -22.12 -2.14
N SER A 37 -5.12 -22.33 -1.76
CA SER A 37 -6.29 -22.30 -2.66
C SER A 37 -6.88 -20.91 -2.84
N ARG A 38 -6.37 -19.89 -2.14
CA ARG A 38 -6.87 -18.51 -2.22
C ARG A 38 -6.25 -17.78 -3.39
N ASN A 39 -6.98 -16.77 -3.88
CA ASN A 39 -6.45 -15.83 -4.85
C ASN A 39 -6.05 -14.55 -4.13
N ILE A 40 -4.96 -13.94 -4.59
CA ILE A 40 -4.56 -12.60 -4.16
C ILE A 40 -5.24 -11.61 -5.10
N VAL A 41 -5.86 -10.58 -4.53
CA VAL A 41 -6.43 -9.45 -5.28
C VAL A 41 -5.70 -8.19 -4.87
N LEU A 42 -4.98 -7.60 -5.83
CA LEU A 42 -4.33 -6.30 -5.66
C LEU A 42 -5.26 -5.23 -6.23
N VAL A 43 -5.55 -4.20 -5.43
CA VAL A 43 -6.44 -3.11 -5.80
C VAL A 43 -5.60 -1.83 -5.89
N ASP A 44 -5.42 -1.33 -7.11
CA ASP A 44 -4.81 -0.04 -7.36
C ASP A 44 -5.87 1.06 -7.26
N THR A 45 -5.50 2.18 -6.63
CA THR A 45 -6.41 3.27 -6.30
C THR A 45 -5.86 4.62 -6.78
N PRO A 46 -6.70 5.58 -7.16
CA PRO A 46 -6.27 6.97 -7.31
C PRO A 46 -5.56 7.49 -6.05
N GLY A 47 -4.59 8.40 -6.21
CA GLY A 47 -3.79 8.96 -5.11
C GLY A 47 -4.62 9.79 -4.10
N LEU A 48 -4.28 9.69 -2.81
CA LEU A 48 -4.92 10.39 -1.69
C LEU A 48 -4.14 11.64 -1.21
N ASP A 49 -3.44 12.29 -2.14
CA ASP A 49 -2.56 13.44 -1.93
C ASP A 49 -3.10 14.74 -2.59
N ASN A 50 -4.41 14.78 -2.86
CA ASN A 50 -5.08 15.87 -3.56
C ASN A 50 -5.73 16.86 -2.56
N THR A 51 -6.79 17.54 -2.99
CA THR A 51 -7.58 18.37 -2.09
C THR A 51 -8.48 17.50 -1.19
N CYS A 52 -8.87 18.00 -0.02
CA CYS A 52 -9.75 17.28 0.91
C CYS A 52 -11.07 16.81 0.27
N ALA A 53 -11.61 17.58 -0.69
CA ALA A 53 -12.82 17.22 -1.40
C ALA A 53 -12.58 16.04 -2.35
N ASP A 54 -11.46 16.05 -3.06
CA ASP A 54 -11.07 14.97 -3.99
C ASP A 54 -10.80 13.68 -3.22
N ASP A 55 -10.04 13.76 -2.13
CA ASP A 55 -9.69 12.59 -1.30
C ASP A 55 -10.94 11.94 -0.69
N SER A 56 -11.93 12.75 -0.26
CA SER A 56 -13.21 12.24 0.28
C SER A 56 -14.00 11.45 -0.78
N GLU A 57 -14.00 11.92 -2.02
CA GLU A 57 -14.63 11.21 -3.13
C GLU A 57 -13.88 9.91 -3.46
N ILE A 58 -12.55 9.92 -3.43
CA ILE A 58 -11.73 8.71 -3.61
C ILE A 58 -12.03 7.68 -2.52
N LEU A 59 -12.07 8.09 -1.24
CA LEU A 59 -12.45 7.22 -0.13
C LEU A 59 -13.86 6.64 -0.31
N ARG A 60 -14.83 7.44 -0.76
CA ARG A 60 -16.20 6.98 -1.07
C ARG A 60 -16.21 5.91 -2.17
N ARG A 61 -15.38 6.08 -3.20
CA ARG A 61 -15.23 5.12 -4.30
C ARG A 61 -14.60 3.82 -3.81
N ILE A 62 -13.58 3.90 -2.96
CA ILE A 62 -12.97 2.73 -2.30
C ILE A 62 -14.02 1.98 -1.47
N SER A 63 -14.79 2.68 -0.62
CA SER A 63 -15.88 2.05 0.18
C SER A 63 -16.92 1.38 -0.70
N SER A 64 -17.35 2.05 -1.77
CA SER A 64 -18.34 1.51 -2.70
C SER A 64 -17.82 0.28 -3.45
N TRP A 65 -16.53 0.26 -3.79
CA TRP A 65 -15.89 -0.89 -4.41
C TRP A 65 -15.79 -2.06 -3.43
N LEU A 66 -15.31 -1.81 -2.22
CA LEU A 66 -15.23 -2.81 -1.16
C LEU A 66 -16.61 -3.43 -0.88
N ALA A 67 -17.66 -2.62 -0.72
CA ALA A 67 -19.03 -3.10 -0.49
C ALA A 67 -19.57 -4.00 -1.61
N LYS A 68 -19.13 -3.82 -2.86
CA LYS A 68 -19.49 -4.70 -3.99
C LYS A 68 -18.68 -5.99 -4.00
N CYS A 69 -17.45 -5.94 -3.51
CA CYS A 69 -16.50 -7.04 -3.53
C CYS A 69 -16.52 -7.89 -2.25
N TYR A 70 -17.09 -7.38 -1.15
CA TYR A 70 -17.34 -8.15 0.07
C TYR A 70 -18.42 -9.22 -0.18
N ALA A 71 -17.97 -10.36 -0.72
CA ALA A 71 -18.61 -11.62 -0.49
C ALA A 71 -18.17 -12.19 0.89
N PRO A 72 -18.93 -13.09 1.51
CA PRO A 72 -18.62 -13.65 2.83
C PRO A 72 -17.24 -14.33 2.96
N ASP A 73 -16.57 -14.61 1.84
CA ASP A 73 -15.32 -15.36 1.71
C ASP A 73 -14.09 -14.48 1.39
N VAL A 74 -14.23 -13.15 1.41
CA VAL A 74 -13.15 -12.20 1.15
C VAL A 74 -12.49 -11.75 2.45
N THR A 75 -11.17 -11.99 2.55
CA THR A 75 -10.33 -11.47 3.64
C THR A 75 -9.54 -10.27 3.13
N ILE A 76 -9.59 -9.15 3.84
CA ILE A 76 -8.71 -8.01 3.56
C ILE A 76 -7.36 -8.27 4.23
N GLY A 77 -6.34 -8.44 3.40
CA GLY A 77 -4.97 -8.69 3.87
C GLY A 77 -4.27 -7.47 4.42
N GLY A 78 -4.54 -6.27 3.88
CA GLY A 78 -3.97 -5.03 4.40
C GLY A 78 -4.05 -3.87 3.43
N ILE A 79 -3.56 -2.71 3.87
CA ILE A 79 -3.40 -1.49 3.07
C ILE A 79 -1.90 -1.27 2.86
N VAL A 80 -1.50 -1.09 1.60
CA VAL A 80 -0.15 -0.63 1.25
C VAL A 80 -0.22 0.84 0.88
N TYR A 81 0.32 1.70 1.73
CA TYR A 81 0.40 3.14 1.49
C TYR A 81 1.80 3.53 1.00
N MET A 82 1.91 4.01 -0.23
CA MET A 82 3.18 4.35 -0.86
C MET A 82 3.42 5.87 -0.83
N ALA A 83 4.63 6.27 -0.44
CA ALA A 83 5.10 7.65 -0.46
C ALA A 83 6.38 7.76 -1.29
N ASP A 84 6.37 8.69 -2.23
CA ASP A 84 7.54 9.05 -3.04
C ASP A 84 8.52 9.87 -2.19
N ILE A 85 9.69 9.29 -1.88
CA ILE A 85 10.70 9.96 -1.05
C ILE A 85 11.41 11.11 -1.79
N SER A 86 11.27 11.16 -3.12
CA SER A 86 11.86 12.20 -3.97
C SER A 86 11.06 13.51 -3.94
N GLN A 87 9.76 13.46 -3.62
CA GLN A 87 8.92 14.65 -3.49
C GLN A 87 9.31 15.49 -2.28
N GLN A 88 9.33 16.82 -2.47
CA GLN A 88 9.66 17.76 -1.39
C GLN A 88 8.49 18.01 -0.44
N ARG A 89 7.26 17.65 -0.79
CA ARG A 89 6.06 17.93 0.00
C ARG A 89 5.19 16.69 0.09
N MET A 90 5.03 16.19 1.31
CA MET A 90 3.93 15.33 1.68
C MET A 90 2.90 16.19 2.42
N HIS A 91 1.65 16.17 1.99
CA HIS A 91 0.61 16.99 2.60
C HIS A 91 0.22 16.41 3.98
N LYS A 92 0.00 17.28 4.98
CA LYS A 92 -0.44 16.83 6.32
C LYS A 92 -1.77 16.06 6.28
N SER A 93 -2.62 16.32 5.28
CA SER A 93 -3.89 15.60 5.05
C SER A 93 -3.69 14.11 4.80
N THR A 94 -2.52 13.70 4.31
CA THR A 94 -2.19 12.31 4.03
C THR A 94 -2.35 11.38 5.24
N GLY A 95 -1.97 11.84 6.43
CA GLY A 95 -2.09 11.03 7.65
C GLY A 95 -3.55 10.83 8.05
N THR A 96 -4.37 11.89 7.91
CA THR A 96 -5.81 11.84 8.16
C THR A 96 -6.52 10.95 7.14
N ASN A 97 -6.12 10.98 5.86
CA ASN A 97 -6.71 10.15 4.82
C ASN A 97 -6.43 8.66 5.04
N LEU A 98 -5.21 8.32 5.46
CA LEU A 98 -4.86 6.93 5.75
C LEU A 98 -5.58 6.39 6.99
N GLU A 99 -5.76 7.21 8.03
CA GLU A 99 -6.56 6.86 9.19
C GLU A 99 -8.02 6.58 8.79
N MET A 100 -8.62 7.45 7.98
CA MET A 100 -9.98 7.25 7.45
C MET A 100 -10.07 6.00 6.57
N LEU A 101 -9.07 5.72 5.74
CA LEU A 101 -9.04 4.52 4.91
C LEU A 101 -8.98 3.25 5.75
N LYS A 102 -8.12 3.22 6.79
CA LYS A 102 -8.02 2.09 7.73
C LYS A 102 -9.34 1.83 8.45
N GLU A 103 -10.03 2.87 8.91
CA GLU A 103 -11.34 2.77 9.56
C GLU A 103 -12.42 2.25 8.60
N LEU A 104 -12.42 2.75 7.36
CA LEU A 104 -13.36 2.35 6.31
C LEU A 104 -13.16 0.89 5.88
N VAL A 105 -11.92 0.43 5.86
CA VAL A 105 -11.53 -0.94 5.53
C VAL A 105 -11.75 -1.90 6.72
N GLY A 106 -11.87 -1.36 7.94
CA GLY A 106 -12.15 -2.14 9.15
C GLY A 106 -10.98 -3.03 9.60
N ILE A 107 -9.74 -2.62 9.32
CA ILE A 107 -8.54 -3.36 9.71
C ILE A 107 -7.84 -2.70 10.92
N ASP A 108 -6.95 -3.44 11.57
CA ASP A 108 -6.06 -2.89 12.59
C ASP A 108 -4.78 -2.30 11.94
N TYR A 109 -3.96 -1.63 12.75
CA TYR A 109 -2.72 -0.99 12.25
C TYR A 109 -1.64 -1.99 11.84
N HIS A 110 -1.63 -3.23 12.33
CA HIS A 110 -0.68 -4.26 11.91
C HIS A 110 -0.89 -4.68 10.45
N HIS A 111 -2.06 -4.36 9.88
CA HIS A 111 -2.38 -4.54 8.47
C HIS A 111 -2.17 -3.28 7.64
N VAL A 112 -1.55 -2.23 8.20
CA VAL A 112 -1.13 -1.03 7.48
C VAL A 112 0.37 -1.11 7.21
N ILE A 113 0.73 -1.10 5.92
CA ILE A 113 2.09 -1.18 5.43
C ILE A 113 2.44 0.14 4.77
N LEU A 114 3.44 0.83 5.32
CA LEU A 114 3.93 2.11 4.85
C LEU A 114 5.18 1.86 3.98
N VAL A 115 5.18 2.36 2.74
CA VAL A 115 6.24 2.07 1.78
C VAL A 115 6.83 3.36 1.25
N THR A 116 8.14 3.53 1.33
CA THR A 116 8.84 4.62 0.64
C THR A 116 9.40 4.14 -0.69
N THR A 117 9.15 4.89 -1.76
CA THR A 117 9.54 4.57 -3.15
C THR A 117 10.50 5.63 -3.71
N GLN A 118 11.01 5.42 -4.94
CA GLN A 118 11.87 6.35 -5.69
C GLN A 118 13.15 6.76 -4.95
N TRP A 119 13.74 5.81 -4.23
CA TRP A 119 15.02 6.00 -3.54
C TRP A 119 16.20 6.31 -4.48
N ASP A 120 16.08 5.91 -5.75
CA ASP A 120 17.11 6.11 -6.77
C ASP A 120 17.11 7.55 -7.34
N GLU A 121 16.07 8.34 -7.07
CA GLU A 121 15.91 9.73 -7.54
C GLU A 121 16.50 10.78 -6.59
N VAL A 122 17.02 10.36 -5.43
CA VAL A 122 17.61 11.25 -4.42
C VAL A 122 18.93 10.72 -3.90
N LEU A 123 19.77 11.62 -3.40
CA LEU A 123 20.96 11.22 -2.66
C LEU A 123 20.56 10.41 -1.40
N PRO A 124 21.27 9.33 -1.06
CA PRO A 124 20.93 8.47 0.06
C PRO A 124 20.70 9.21 1.38
N GLU A 125 21.53 10.21 1.69
CA GLU A 125 21.42 11.03 2.90
C GLU A 125 20.16 11.90 2.92
N VAL A 126 19.71 12.38 1.75
CA VAL A 126 18.48 13.17 1.62
C VAL A 126 17.27 12.26 1.83
N GLY A 127 17.26 11.09 1.16
CA GLY A 127 16.20 10.09 1.35
C GLY A 127 16.08 9.64 2.81
N GLN A 128 17.21 9.35 3.47
CA GLN A 128 17.23 8.97 4.89
C GLN A 128 16.78 10.09 5.83
N ALA A 129 17.06 11.35 5.50
CA ALA A 129 16.56 12.48 6.28
C ALA A 129 15.04 12.61 6.17
N ARG A 130 14.49 12.52 4.95
CA ARG A 130 13.04 12.56 4.69
C ARG A 130 12.30 11.38 5.29
N GLU A 131 12.91 10.19 5.25
CA GLU A 131 12.33 9.00 5.87
C GLU A 131 12.18 9.17 7.38
N ARG A 132 13.22 9.69 8.05
CA ARG A 132 13.17 10.02 9.48
C ARG A 132 12.13 11.09 9.79
N GLU A 133 11.96 12.07 8.90
CA GLU A 133 10.89 13.06 9.02
C GLU A 133 9.52 12.40 8.96
N LEU A 134 9.26 11.51 8.00
CA LEU A 134 8.01 10.74 7.91
C LEU A 134 7.74 9.95 9.19
N GLN A 135 8.74 9.21 9.67
CA GLN A 135 8.64 8.40 10.89
C GLN A 135 8.38 9.22 12.16
N SER A 136 8.88 10.46 12.22
CA SER A 136 8.72 11.33 13.39
C SER A 136 7.51 12.28 13.30
N THR A 137 6.85 12.34 12.15
CA THR A 137 5.70 13.23 11.91
C THR A 137 4.48 12.46 11.44
N LEU A 138 4.26 12.37 10.12
CA LEU A 138 3.05 11.87 9.47
C LEU A 138 2.75 10.41 9.82
N TRP A 139 3.79 9.59 9.94
CA TRP A 139 3.67 8.14 10.17
C TRP A 139 3.90 7.74 11.62
N LYS A 140 4.28 8.68 12.48
CA LYS A 140 4.63 8.40 13.86
C LYS A 140 3.53 7.64 14.59
N GLU A 141 2.32 8.17 14.56
CA GLU A 141 1.18 7.57 15.27
C GLU A 141 0.81 6.20 14.70
N LEU A 142 0.87 6.05 13.37
CA LEU A 142 0.59 4.78 12.69
C LEU A 142 1.59 3.69 13.11
N ILE A 143 2.88 4.04 13.13
CA ILE A 143 3.97 3.15 13.54
C ILE A 143 3.83 2.79 15.03
N GLU A 144 3.58 3.78 15.89
CA GLU A 144 3.37 3.56 17.33
C GLU A 144 2.18 2.63 17.62
N LYS A 145 1.18 2.62 16.73
CA LYS A 145 0.01 1.74 16.82
C LYS A 145 0.17 0.38 16.14
N GLY A 146 1.29 0.14 15.44
CA GLY A 146 1.65 -1.18 14.91
C GLY A 146 1.82 -1.28 13.40
N ALA A 147 1.71 -0.18 12.65
CA ALA A 147 2.00 -0.18 11.20
C ALA A 147 3.48 -0.48 10.94
N THR A 148 3.74 -1.25 9.87
CA THR A 148 5.10 -1.65 9.49
C THR A 148 5.57 -0.83 8.30
N MET A 149 6.86 -0.51 8.26
CA MET A 149 7.46 0.29 7.20
C MET A 149 8.46 -0.51 6.35
N PHE A 150 8.41 -0.33 5.03
CA PHE A 150 9.34 -0.91 4.06
C PHE A 150 9.90 0.16 3.11
N ARG A 151 11.07 -0.11 2.53
CA ARG A 151 11.61 0.64 1.39
C ARG A 151 11.42 -0.20 0.13
N ALA A 152 10.82 0.38 -0.90
CA ALA A 152 10.79 -0.21 -2.23
C ALA A 152 11.83 0.47 -3.11
N THR A 153 12.93 -0.24 -3.37
CA THR A 153 14.01 0.20 -4.26
C THR A 153 13.86 -0.49 -5.61
N SER A 154 14.06 0.26 -6.71
CA SER A 154 14.07 -0.30 -8.06
C SER A 154 15.47 -0.81 -8.42
N HIS A 155 16.13 -1.53 -7.51
CA HIS A 155 17.46 -2.05 -7.78
C HIS A 155 17.36 -3.45 -8.40
N PRO A 156 17.94 -3.71 -9.60
CA PRO A 156 17.82 -5.00 -10.29
C PRO A 156 18.34 -6.19 -9.47
N GLU A 157 19.27 -5.94 -8.54
CA GLU A 157 19.86 -6.97 -7.68
C GLU A 157 19.09 -7.20 -6.36
N ASN A 158 18.10 -6.36 -6.05
CA ASN A 158 17.27 -6.51 -4.85
C ASN A 158 15.78 -6.30 -5.16
N PRO A 159 15.18 -7.18 -5.98
CA PRO A 159 13.75 -7.15 -6.29
C PRO A 159 12.86 -7.48 -5.08
N ASP A 160 13.42 -7.75 -3.90
CA ASP A 160 12.67 -8.36 -2.79
C ASP A 160 11.73 -7.40 -2.06
N GLY A 161 11.84 -6.09 -2.25
CA GLY A 161 11.02 -5.13 -1.50
C GLY A 161 9.51 -5.41 -1.60
N HIS A 162 9.01 -5.67 -2.80
CA HIS A 162 7.59 -6.01 -3.01
C HIS A 162 7.24 -7.44 -2.58
N HIS A 163 8.16 -8.40 -2.72
CA HIS A 163 7.97 -9.77 -2.23
C HIS A 163 7.90 -9.83 -0.69
N GLN A 164 8.73 -9.04 0.00
CA GLN A 164 8.73 -8.90 1.45
C GLN A 164 7.43 -8.29 1.96
N ILE A 165 6.91 -7.26 1.28
CA ILE A 165 5.61 -6.65 1.60
C ILE A 165 4.49 -7.70 1.46
N LEU A 166 4.46 -8.43 0.34
CA LEU A 166 3.43 -9.44 0.11
C LEU A 166 3.52 -10.59 1.13
N GLY A 167 4.73 -11.08 1.41
CA GLY A 167 4.98 -12.09 2.43
C GLY A 167 4.55 -11.64 3.83
N HIS A 168 4.83 -10.39 4.19
CA HIS A 168 4.42 -9.80 5.47
C HIS A 168 2.89 -9.72 5.61
N ILE A 169 2.18 -9.37 4.53
CA ILE A 169 0.71 -9.34 4.52
C ILE A 169 0.15 -10.75 4.69
N ILE A 170 0.65 -11.71 3.91
CA ILE A 170 0.17 -13.10 3.95
C ILE A 170 0.45 -13.73 5.32
N ASP A 171 1.62 -13.47 5.91
CA ASP A 171 1.96 -13.87 7.28
C ASP A 171 0.91 -13.39 8.31
N HIS A 172 0.39 -12.17 8.15
CA HIS A 172 -0.64 -11.64 9.05
C HIS A 172 -2.02 -12.28 8.81
N VAL A 173 -2.36 -12.57 7.55
CA VAL A 173 -3.60 -13.26 7.19
C VAL A 173 -3.60 -14.69 7.72
N ASP A 174 -2.52 -15.43 7.51
CA ASP A 174 -2.39 -16.84 7.94
C ASP A 174 -2.53 -16.99 9.46
N ARG A 175 -2.01 -16.04 10.25
CA ARG A 175 -2.15 -16.03 11.72
C ARG A 175 -3.59 -15.82 12.23
N ARG A 176 -4.52 -15.37 11.38
CA ARG A 176 -5.93 -15.11 11.75
C ARG A 176 -6.85 -16.27 11.40
N GLU A 177 -6.42 -17.21 10.57
CA GLU A 177 -7.18 -18.40 10.16
C GLU A 177 -6.76 -19.64 10.96
#